data_AF-A0A8H5EWL1-F1
#
_entry.id   AF-A0A8H5EWL1-F1
#
_cell.length_a   1.000
_cell.length_b   1.000
_cell.length_c   1.000
_cell.angle_alpha   90.00
_cell.angle_beta   90.00
_cell.angle_gamma   90.00
#
_symmetry.space_group_name_H-M   'P 1'
#
loop_
_entity.id
_entity.type
_entity.pdbx_description
1 polymer ?
#
loop_
_entity_poly.entity_id
_entity_poly.type
_entity_poly.pdbx_seq_one_letter_code
_entity_poly.pdbx_strand_id
1 'polypeptide(L)'
;MVCLHLQSTYMKQLYRIFSASCSTMSEKDLLICETGGDRQIFAPLRILCFDIETNIPNARTNQFSDPRNDSVIQIGNMVSLYGEKQKPFIRSVFTLGTCESIQGCQVLPFTNEKELLMAWQKFFLEIDPDIVMGYNITQFDIPYLLNRARTLGLAKFSFFGRIQGVPQRLRAGVPHFLTCPGYEGRLLLDIFHHIRERHPGLPGEGAYKLNGVSLHFLGQKKEDISYKQIPALQSGDANTRRHLALYCLKDVYLPLLLLDKLDAFELEVTESQDAHVPFNVMRVWRSLKDVAKRCNGAINHGYVIADKIK
;
A
#
# COMPACT_ATOMS: atom_id res chain seq x y z
N MET A 1 8.45 -15.40 31.06
CA MET A 1 8.49 -16.39 29.97
C MET A 1 7.28 -17.32 30.16
N VAL A 2 6.12 -16.93 29.63
CA VAL A 2 4.91 -17.77 29.72
C VAL A 2 4.76 -18.47 28.37
N CYS A 3 5.11 -19.75 28.37
CA CYS A 3 4.99 -20.63 27.23
C CYS A 3 3.55 -21.19 27.22
N LEU A 4 2.69 -20.65 26.35
CA LEU A 4 1.34 -21.20 26.13
C LEU A 4 1.43 -22.24 25.01
N HIS A 5 1.39 -23.51 25.41
CA HIS A 5 1.19 -24.65 24.52
C HIS A 5 -0.26 -24.61 23.99
N LEU A 6 -0.44 -24.26 22.72
CA LEU A 6 -1.74 -24.28 22.05
C LEU A 6 -1.82 -25.50 21.11
N GLN A 7 -2.72 -26.43 21.43
CA GLN A 7 -2.94 -27.63 20.66
C GLN A 7 -3.51 -27.32 19.27
N SER A 8 -2.85 -27.92 18.30
CA SER A 8 -3.13 -27.97 16.87
C SER A 8 -4.34 -28.87 16.58
N THR A 9 -5.41 -28.35 15.97
CA THR A 9 -6.10 -29.09 14.88
C THR A 9 -7.07 -28.32 13.97
N TYR A 10 -7.43 -27.05 14.20
CA TYR A 10 -8.40 -26.36 13.30
C TYR A 10 -8.07 -24.91 12.86
N MET A 11 -6.86 -24.40 13.13
CA MET A 11 -6.56 -22.96 13.02
C MET A 11 -5.28 -22.67 12.21
N LYS A 12 -5.28 -22.98 10.91
CA LYS A 12 -4.29 -22.43 9.95
C LYS A 12 -5.02 -21.65 8.85
N GLN A 13 -5.72 -20.59 9.22
CA GLN A 13 -6.37 -19.66 8.27
C GLN A 13 -5.66 -18.31 8.17
N LEU A 14 -4.55 -18.11 8.88
CA LEU A 14 -3.84 -16.85 8.96
C LEU A 14 -2.35 -17.02 8.65
N TYR A 15 -1.78 -16.09 7.88
CA TYR A 15 -0.33 -15.92 7.80
C TYR A 15 0.14 -15.08 9.01
N ARG A 16 0.27 -15.72 10.18
CA ARG A 16 0.77 -15.07 11.41
C ARG A 16 1.66 -16.00 12.22
N ILE A 17 2.61 -15.41 12.95
CA ILE A 17 3.47 -16.11 13.91
C ILE A 17 2.64 -16.62 15.10
N PHE A 18 1.65 -15.83 15.53
CA PHE A 18 0.72 -16.20 16.60
C PHE A 18 -0.72 -16.11 16.10
N SER A 19 -1.50 -17.14 16.41
CA SER A 19 -2.95 -17.19 16.24
C SER A 19 -3.54 -17.75 17.53
N ALA A 20 -4.53 -17.07 18.09
CA ALA A 20 -5.24 -17.51 19.28
C ALA A 20 -6.73 -17.55 18.96
N SER A 21 -7.36 -18.69 19.26
CA SER A 21 -8.81 -18.83 19.37
C SER A 21 -9.11 -19.44 20.71
N CYS A 22 -10.01 -18.83 21.46
CA CYS A 22 -10.48 -19.41 22.70
C CYS A 22 -12.01 -19.48 22.62
N SER A 23 -12.55 -20.70 22.59
CA SER A 23 -14.00 -20.94 22.58
C SER A 23 -14.70 -20.46 23.86
N THR A 24 -13.93 -20.14 24.91
CA THR A 24 -14.42 -19.65 26.20
C THR A 24 -14.10 -18.18 26.47
N MET A 25 -13.39 -17.48 25.57
CA MET A 25 -13.20 -16.02 25.72
C MET A 25 -14.41 -15.29 25.15
N SER A 26 -15.09 -14.55 26.02
CA SER A 26 -16.05 -13.53 25.66
C SER A 26 -15.36 -12.18 25.43
N GLU A 27 -16.04 -11.23 24.80
CA GLU A 27 -15.55 -9.84 24.66
C GLU A 27 -15.16 -9.22 26.01
N LYS A 28 -15.81 -9.65 27.10
CA LYS A 28 -15.56 -9.17 28.47
C LYS A 28 -14.21 -9.61 29.02
N ASP A 29 -13.61 -10.64 28.44
CA ASP A 29 -12.29 -11.14 28.82
C ASP A 29 -11.15 -10.35 28.14
N LEU A 30 -11.48 -9.42 27.23
CA LEU A 30 -10.52 -8.53 26.59
C LEU A 30 -10.37 -7.25 27.42
N LEU A 31 -9.14 -6.94 27.80
CA LEU A 31 -8.81 -5.65 28.39
C LEU A 31 -8.57 -4.64 27.28
N ILE A 32 -9.43 -3.63 27.20
CA ILE A 32 -9.21 -2.46 26.34
C ILE A 32 -8.28 -1.51 27.10
N CYS A 33 -7.04 -1.42 26.63
CA CYS A 33 -6.08 -0.46 27.17
C CYS A 33 -6.37 0.93 26.59
N GLU A 34 -6.66 1.91 27.46
CA GLU A 34 -6.73 3.30 27.03
C GLU A 34 -5.34 3.81 26.66
N THR A 35 -5.21 4.37 25.46
CA THR A 35 -4.00 5.07 25.02
C THR A 35 -3.98 6.46 25.67
N GLY A 36 -3.22 6.63 26.75
CA GLY A 36 -3.08 7.93 27.45
C GLY A 36 -1.62 8.31 27.74
N GLY A 37 -1.31 9.62 27.63
CA GLY A 37 -0.04 10.26 28.03
C GLY A 37 1.14 10.07 27.05
N ASP A 38 2.37 10.30 27.53
CA ASP A 38 3.66 10.20 26.81
C ASP A 38 4.03 8.78 26.31
N ARG A 39 3.07 7.84 26.28
CA ARG A 39 3.25 6.41 25.99
C ARG A 39 2.47 5.94 24.78
N GLN A 40 2.19 6.80 23.81
CA GLN A 40 1.74 6.36 22.48
C GLN A 40 2.93 5.73 21.73
N ILE A 41 3.32 4.54 22.19
CA ILE A 41 4.41 3.77 21.58
C ILE A 41 3.76 2.94 20.49
N PHE A 42 4.04 3.29 19.24
CA PHE A 42 3.68 2.44 18.11
C PHE A 42 4.47 1.13 18.15
N ALA A 43 3.83 0.04 17.74
CA ALA A 43 4.54 -1.19 17.45
C ALA A 43 5.58 -0.95 16.33
N PRO A 44 6.64 -1.76 16.22
CA PRO A 44 7.58 -1.68 15.10
C PRO A 44 6.93 -2.24 13.82
N LEU A 45 6.00 -1.47 13.26
CA LEU A 45 5.21 -1.86 12.09
C LEU A 45 6.11 -1.93 10.85
N ARG A 46 5.98 -3.00 10.07
CA ARG A 46 6.66 -3.10 8.77
C ARG A 46 5.92 -2.30 7.72
N ILE A 47 6.61 -1.35 7.10
CA ILE A 47 6.10 -0.51 6.03
C ILE A 47 6.67 -1.00 4.71
N LEU A 48 5.83 -1.48 3.80
CA LEU A 48 6.17 -1.67 2.40
C LEU A 48 5.73 -0.44 1.61
N CYS A 49 6.68 0.25 0.99
CA CYS A 49 6.42 1.18 -0.09
C CYS A 49 6.79 0.53 -1.43
N PHE A 50 5.94 0.68 -2.44
CA PHE A 50 6.19 0.13 -3.77
C PHE A 50 5.59 1.00 -4.88
N ASP A 51 6.09 0.79 -6.10
CA ASP A 51 5.71 1.47 -7.33
C ASP A 51 5.93 0.51 -8.51
N ILE A 52 5.12 0.61 -9.57
CA ILE A 52 5.24 -0.24 -10.77
C ILE A 52 5.54 0.56 -12.03
N GLU A 53 6.35 -0.03 -12.90
CA GLU A 53 6.51 0.44 -14.28
C GLU A 53 5.80 -0.48 -15.26
N THR A 54 5.16 0.14 -16.25
CA THR A 54 4.43 -0.57 -17.30
C THR A 54 4.97 -0.20 -18.67
N ASN A 55 5.10 -1.18 -19.56
CA ASN A 55 5.51 -0.95 -20.94
C ASN A 55 4.28 -0.80 -21.83
N ILE A 56 4.20 0.32 -22.55
CA ILE A 56 3.20 0.56 -23.61
C ILE A 56 3.93 0.48 -24.96
N PRO A 57 4.00 -0.70 -25.61
CA PRO A 57 4.67 -0.85 -26.89
C PRO A 57 4.06 0.10 -27.93
N ASN A 58 4.92 0.71 -28.75
CA ASN A 58 4.55 1.69 -29.79
C ASN A 58 3.92 2.99 -29.27
N ALA A 59 4.02 3.29 -27.97
CA ALA A 59 3.57 4.53 -27.33
C ALA A 59 2.30 5.07 -27.99
N ARG A 60 1.22 4.27 -27.98
CA ARG A 60 -0.11 4.68 -28.47
C ARG A 60 -0.37 6.07 -27.89
N THR A 61 -0.26 7.10 -28.73
CA THR A 61 0.04 8.45 -28.25
C THR A 61 -1.09 8.92 -27.34
N ASN A 62 -0.74 9.40 -26.14
CA ASN A 62 -1.67 9.86 -25.10
C ASN A 62 -2.61 8.80 -24.50
N GLN A 63 -2.31 7.50 -24.61
CA GLN A 63 -3.08 6.46 -23.93
C GLN A 63 -2.46 6.08 -22.58
N PHE A 64 -3.31 5.90 -21.58
CA PHE A 64 -2.94 5.27 -20.30
C PHE A 64 -2.69 3.77 -20.50
N SER A 65 -1.83 3.20 -19.66
CA SER A 65 -1.55 1.77 -19.64
C SER A 65 -2.84 0.96 -19.42
N ASP A 66 -3.01 -0.09 -20.21
CA ASP A 66 -4.14 -1.02 -20.16
C ASP A 66 -3.65 -2.40 -19.68
N PRO A 67 -4.07 -2.89 -18.50
CA PRO A 67 -3.60 -4.17 -17.97
C PRO A 67 -3.98 -5.39 -18.83
N ARG A 68 -4.83 -5.23 -19.85
CA ARG A 68 -5.12 -6.28 -20.85
C ARG A 68 -4.00 -6.45 -21.88
N ASN A 69 -3.25 -5.38 -22.16
CA ASN A 69 -2.35 -5.29 -23.30
C ASN A 69 -0.91 -4.96 -22.89
N ASP A 70 -0.77 -4.04 -21.94
CA ASP A 70 0.50 -3.47 -21.55
C ASP A 70 1.07 -4.25 -20.35
N SER A 71 2.37 -4.54 -20.39
CA SER A 71 3.03 -5.45 -19.43
C SER A 71 3.60 -4.69 -18.25
N VAL A 72 3.55 -5.27 -17.05
CA VAL A 72 4.36 -4.83 -15.92
C VAL A 72 5.80 -5.24 -16.19
N ILE A 73 6.71 -4.26 -16.14
CA ILE A 73 8.12 -4.47 -16.47
C ILE A 73 9.05 -4.25 -15.30
N GLN A 74 8.67 -3.43 -14.32
CA GLN A 74 9.42 -3.31 -13.08
C GLN A 74 8.48 -3.13 -11.89
N ILE A 75 8.91 -3.63 -10.73
CA ILE A 75 8.27 -3.34 -9.44
C ILE A 75 9.38 -2.97 -8.45
N GLY A 76 9.43 -1.69 -8.08
CA GLY A 76 10.33 -1.17 -7.06
C GLY A 76 9.73 -1.38 -5.67
N ASN A 77 10.56 -1.72 -4.69
CA ASN A 77 10.12 -1.97 -3.32
C ASN A 77 11.14 -1.43 -2.31
N MET A 78 10.63 -0.84 -1.25
CA MET A 78 11.41 -0.51 -0.06
C MET A 78 10.63 -0.90 1.18
N VAL A 79 11.30 -1.60 2.10
CA VAL A 79 10.71 -2.01 3.38
C VAL A 79 11.45 -1.31 4.52
N SER A 80 10.71 -0.64 5.38
CA SER A 80 11.21 0.02 6.59
C SER A 80 10.43 -0.43 7.83
N LEU A 81 10.99 -0.16 9.00
CA LEU A 81 10.27 -0.23 10.27
C LEU A 81 9.76 1.16 10.62
N TYR A 82 8.50 1.25 11.03
CA TYR A 82 7.97 2.49 11.56
C TYR A 82 8.81 2.97 12.76
N GLY A 83 9.11 4.27 12.80
CA GLY A 83 10.04 4.87 13.76
C GLY A 83 11.51 4.92 13.29
N GLU A 84 11.92 4.06 12.35
CA GLU A 84 13.25 4.11 11.74
C GLU A 84 13.27 4.98 10.47
N LYS A 85 13.15 6.30 10.68
CA LYS A 85 13.02 7.30 9.61
C LYS A 85 14.10 7.14 8.53
N GLN A 86 13.65 7.12 7.27
CA GLN A 86 14.47 7.12 6.05
C GLN A 86 15.52 5.98 5.96
N LYS A 87 15.30 4.86 6.66
CA LYS A 87 16.22 3.71 6.66
C LYS A 87 15.51 2.43 6.22
N PRO A 88 15.16 2.29 4.93
CA PRO A 88 14.64 1.04 4.43
C PRO A 88 15.73 -0.04 4.52
N PHE A 89 15.43 -1.12 5.24
CA PHE A 89 16.31 -2.27 5.44
C PHE A 89 16.22 -3.29 4.30
N ILE A 90 15.17 -3.21 3.47
CA ILE A 90 15.10 -3.87 2.16
C ILE A 90 14.93 -2.81 1.10
N ARG A 91 15.75 -2.91 0.05
CA ARG A 91 15.59 -2.18 -1.22
C ARG A 91 15.70 -3.20 -2.32
N SER A 92 14.65 -3.37 -3.11
CA SER A 92 14.65 -4.37 -4.17
C SER A 92 13.86 -3.90 -5.39
N VAL A 93 14.30 -4.32 -6.57
CA VAL A 93 13.60 -4.06 -7.82
C VAL A 93 13.46 -5.36 -8.60
N PHE A 94 12.23 -5.71 -8.93
CA PHE A 94 11.90 -6.86 -9.77
C PHE A 94 11.87 -6.34 -11.21
N THR A 95 12.61 -6.95 -12.14
CA THR A 95 12.72 -6.45 -13.52
C THR A 95 12.37 -7.53 -14.53
N LEU A 96 11.64 -7.16 -15.58
CA LEU A 96 11.45 -8.00 -16.76
C LEU A 96 12.66 -7.83 -17.69
N GLY A 97 13.39 -8.91 -17.94
CA GLY A 97 14.69 -8.88 -18.58
C GLY A 97 15.84 -8.61 -17.60
N THR A 98 17.07 -8.70 -18.12
CA THR A 98 18.30 -8.50 -17.32
C THR A 98 18.45 -7.05 -16.88
N CYS A 99 19.03 -6.79 -15.73
CA CYS A 99 19.27 -5.44 -15.25
C CYS A 99 20.67 -5.40 -14.62
N GLU A 100 21.43 -4.36 -14.94
CA GLU A 100 22.72 -4.13 -14.30
C GLU A 100 22.55 -3.91 -12.79
N SER A 101 23.59 -4.23 -12.02
CA SER A 101 23.54 -4.12 -10.56
C SER A 101 23.34 -2.68 -10.09
N ILE A 102 22.62 -2.52 -8.96
CA ILE A 102 22.39 -1.22 -8.31
C ILE A 102 22.94 -1.30 -6.89
N GLN A 103 23.86 -0.39 -6.56
CA GLN A 103 24.50 -0.39 -5.24
C GLN A 103 23.46 -0.23 -4.13
N GLY A 104 23.50 -1.12 -3.14
CA GLY A 104 22.58 -1.11 -2.00
C GLY A 104 21.14 -1.52 -2.34
N CYS A 105 20.89 -2.13 -3.51
CA CYS A 105 19.59 -2.63 -3.92
C CYS A 105 19.70 -4.06 -4.47
N GLN A 106 18.76 -4.92 -4.09
CA GLN A 106 18.64 -6.25 -4.67
C GLN A 106 17.90 -6.19 -6.01
N VAL A 107 18.62 -6.41 -7.10
CA VAL A 107 18.05 -6.51 -8.44
C VAL A 107 17.63 -7.95 -8.72
N LEU A 108 16.36 -8.17 -9.03
CA LEU A 108 15.75 -9.48 -9.26
C LEU A 108 15.24 -9.56 -10.70
N PRO A 109 16.05 -10.03 -11.66
CA PRO A 109 15.65 -10.13 -13.06
C PRO A 109 14.83 -11.40 -13.33
N PHE A 110 13.80 -11.27 -14.17
CA PHE A 110 12.91 -12.36 -14.59
C PHE A 110 12.82 -12.42 -16.11
N THR A 111 12.70 -13.64 -16.65
CA THR A 111 12.63 -13.83 -18.11
C THR A 111 11.24 -13.58 -18.67
N ASN A 112 10.20 -13.75 -17.86
CA ASN A 112 8.82 -13.52 -18.23
C ASN A 112 8.02 -12.84 -17.11
N GLU A 113 6.96 -12.14 -17.51
CA GLU A 113 6.14 -11.34 -16.60
C GLU A 113 5.37 -12.19 -15.58
N LYS A 114 4.99 -13.43 -15.95
CA LYS A 114 4.27 -14.32 -15.03
C LYS A 114 5.14 -14.69 -13.82
N GLU A 115 6.40 -15.02 -14.06
CA GLU A 115 7.39 -15.26 -12.99
C GLU A 115 7.61 -14.02 -12.14
N LEU A 116 7.76 -12.85 -12.77
CA LEU A 116 7.93 -11.56 -12.06
C LEU A 116 6.77 -11.31 -11.08
N LEU A 117 5.53 -11.42 -11.55
CA LEU A 117 4.33 -11.17 -10.72
C LEU A 117 4.20 -12.19 -9.60
N MET A 118 4.41 -13.49 -9.88
CA MET A 118 4.31 -14.53 -8.86
C MET A 118 5.45 -14.43 -7.83
N ALA A 119 6.65 -14.03 -8.25
CA ALA A 119 7.77 -13.78 -7.34
C ALA A 119 7.50 -12.56 -6.45
N TRP A 120 6.93 -11.48 -7.01
CA TRP A 120 6.54 -10.32 -6.21
C TRP A 120 5.44 -10.65 -5.20
N GLN A 121 4.43 -11.45 -5.58
CA GLN A 121 3.39 -11.91 -4.66
C GLN A 121 3.97 -12.76 -3.52
N LYS A 122 4.92 -13.65 -3.83
CA LYS A 122 5.66 -14.42 -2.81
C LYS A 122 6.45 -13.50 -1.88
N PHE A 123 7.20 -12.55 -2.42
CA PHE A 123 7.92 -11.54 -1.64
C PHE A 123 6.98 -10.76 -0.71
N PHE A 124 5.86 -10.27 -1.22
CA PHE A 124 4.86 -9.54 -0.44
C PHE A 124 4.32 -10.37 0.74
N LEU A 125 4.07 -11.66 0.53
CA LEU A 125 3.63 -12.57 1.59
C LEU A 125 4.73 -12.86 2.61
N GLU A 126 5.99 -13.00 2.17
CA GLU A 126 7.14 -13.32 3.02
C GLU A 126 7.57 -12.16 3.92
N ILE A 127 7.58 -10.92 3.41
CA ILE A 127 7.91 -9.75 4.23
C ILE A 127 6.79 -9.44 5.25
N ASP A 128 5.56 -9.86 4.94
CA ASP A 128 4.33 -9.66 5.72
C ASP A 128 4.18 -8.20 6.20
N PRO A 129 3.91 -7.24 5.29
CA PRO A 129 3.87 -5.83 5.67
C PRO A 129 2.64 -5.51 6.52
N ASP A 130 2.82 -4.70 7.56
CA ASP A 130 1.72 -4.16 8.35
C ASP A 130 1.07 -2.97 7.66
N ILE A 131 1.88 -2.13 7.02
CA ILE A 131 1.46 -0.97 6.24
C ILE A 131 1.90 -1.18 4.80
N VAL A 132 0.95 -1.10 3.87
CA VAL A 132 1.21 -1.03 2.43
C VAL A 132 0.99 0.41 2.00
N MET A 133 1.98 1.00 1.35
CA MET A 133 1.94 2.39 0.94
C MET A 133 2.63 2.65 -0.39
N GLY A 134 2.48 3.88 -0.87
CA GLY A 134 3.06 4.39 -2.11
C GLY A 134 2.37 5.68 -2.51
N TYR A 135 2.44 6.03 -3.79
CA TYR A 135 1.79 7.21 -4.33
C TYR A 135 0.80 6.85 -5.42
N ASN A 136 -0.49 7.01 -5.16
CA ASN A 136 -1.59 6.64 -6.05
C ASN A 136 -1.76 5.12 -6.27
N ILE A 137 -1.19 4.30 -5.39
CA ILE A 137 -1.23 2.84 -5.45
C ILE A 137 -2.65 2.26 -5.40
N THR A 138 -3.59 2.97 -4.79
CA THR A 138 -4.97 2.49 -4.63
C THR A 138 -5.85 2.74 -5.84
N GLN A 139 -5.43 3.62 -6.75
CA GLN A 139 -6.12 3.89 -8.00
C GLN A 139 -5.42 3.28 -9.20
N PHE A 140 -4.10 3.11 -9.14
CA PHE A 140 -3.31 2.59 -10.24
C PHE A 140 -2.67 1.24 -9.92
N ASP A 141 -1.61 1.20 -9.11
CA ASP A 141 -0.70 0.06 -8.98
C ASP A 141 -1.40 -1.25 -8.58
N ILE A 142 -2.11 -1.25 -7.44
CA ILE A 142 -2.80 -2.46 -6.95
C ILE A 142 -3.90 -2.89 -7.94
N PRO A 143 -4.80 -2.01 -8.40
CA PRO A 143 -5.77 -2.37 -9.43
C PRO A 143 -5.13 -2.91 -10.72
N TYR A 144 -4.02 -2.31 -11.17
CA TYR A 144 -3.32 -2.70 -12.38
C TYR A 144 -2.73 -4.10 -12.24
N LEU A 145 -2.01 -4.37 -11.15
CA LEU A 145 -1.44 -5.68 -10.85
C LEU A 145 -2.51 -6.78 -10.79
N LEU A 146 -3.64 -6.53 -10.11
CA LEU A 146 -4.76 -7.48 -10.02
C LEU A 146 -5.38 -7.78 -11.38
N ASN A 147 -5.63 -6.74 -12.18
CA ASN A 147 -6.22 -6.90 -13.50
C ASN A 147 -5.24 -7.57 -14.47
N ARG A 148 -3.94 -7.22 -14.41
CA ARG A 148 -2.90 -7.82 -15.25
C ARG A 148 -2.72 -9.30 -14.93
N ALA A 149 -2.65 -9.65 -13.65
CA ALA A 149 -2.59 -11.03 -13.22
C ALA A 149 -3.81 -11.84 -13.68
N ARG A 150 -5.01 -11.25 -13.65
CA ARG A 150 -6.23 -11.86 -14.21
C ARG A 150 -6.09 -12.09 -15.72
N THR A 151 -5.64 -11.09 -16.48
CA THR A 151 -5.39 -11.21 -17.93
C THR A 151 -4.42 -12.36 -18.24
N LEU A 152 -3.39 -12.53 -17.42
CA LEU A 152 -2.35 -13.57 -17.61
C LEU A 152 -2.74 -14.96 -17.08
N GLY A 153 -3.93 -15.11 -16.48
CA GLY A 153 -4.41 -16.37 -15.90
C GLY A 153 -3.76 -16.75 -14.57
N LEU A 154 -3.20 -15.78 -13.83
CA LEU A 154 -2.49 -16.00 -12.56
C LEU A 154 -3.47 -16.05 -11.38
N ALA A 155 -4.26 -17.13 -11.29
CA ALA A 155 -5.31 -17.26 -10.27
C ALA A 155 -4.82 -17.05 -8.83
N LYS A 156 -3.59 -17.50 -8.51
CA LYS A 156 -3.00 -17.38 -7.16
C LYS A 156 -2.48 -15.98 -6.81
N PHE A 157 -2.31 -15.09 -7.77
CA PHE A 157 -1.77 -13.75 -7.52
C PHE A 157 -2.67 -12.92 -6.60
N SER A 158 -4.00 -13.06 -6.73
CA SER A 158 -4.98 -12.30 -5.96
C SER A 158 -5.08 -12.67 -4.48
N PHE A 159 -4.14 -13.46 -3.93
CA PHE A 159 -4.14 -13.87 -2.53
C PHE A 159 -2.92 -13.26 -1.82
N PHE A 160 -3.08 -12.05 -1.29
CA PHE A 160 -2.05 -11.31 -0.54
C PHE A 160 -2.55 -10.73 0.81
N GLY A 161 -3.84 -10.89 1.14
CA GLY A 161 -4.36 -10.64 2.49
C GLY A 161 -3.82 -11.62 3.54
N ARG A 162 -3.97 -11.28 4.83
CA ARG A 162 -3.55 -12.18 5.92
C ARG A 162 -4.53 -13.34 6.17
N ILE A 163 -5.76 -13.24 5.67
CA ILE A 163 -6.76 -14.32 5.71
C ILE A 163 -6.53 -15.24 4.51
N GLN A 164 -6.18 -16.49 4.79
CA GLN A 164 -5.92 -17.50 3.76
C GLN A 164 -7.20 -17.84 3.00
N GLY A 165 -7.05 -18.09 1.70
CA GLY A 165 -8.17 -18.49 0.84
C GLY A 165 -9.14 -17.37 0.47
N VAL A 166 -8.94 -16.13 0.95
CA VAL A 166 -9.76 -14.97 0.58
C VAL A 166 -9.04 -14.18 -0.53
N PRO A 167 -9.55 -14.19 -1.77
CA PRO A 167 -8.95 -13.43 -2.85
C PRO A 167 -9.32 -11.94 -2.75
N GLN A 168 -8.33 -11.09 -2.99
CA GLN A 168 -8.46 -9.67 -3.15
C GLN A 168 -9.08 -9.35 -4.52
N ARG A 169 -10.23 -8.69 -4.52
CA ARG A 169 -11.02 -8.40 -5.73
C ARG A 169 -11.45 -6.95 -5.77
N LEU A 170 -11.27 -6.33 -6.94
CA LEU A 170 -11.90 -5.06 -7.28
C LEU A 170 -13.40 -5.27 -7.52
N ARG A 171 -14.24 -4.32 -7.11
CA ARG A 171 -15.66 -4.32 -7.48
C ARG A 171 -15.85 -3.55 -8.78
N ALA A 172 -16.58 -4.14 -9.72
CA ALA A 172 -16.90 -3.48 -10.98
C ALA A 172 -17.83 -2.28 -10.73
N GLY A 173 -17.67 -1.21 -11.53
CA GLY A 173 -18.53 -0.01 -11.47
C GLY A 173 -18.31 0.90 -10.27
N VAL A 174 -17.34 0.60 -9.40
CA VAL A 174 -17.01 1.43 -8.24
C VAL A 174 -15.56 1.92 -8.39
N PRO A 175 -15.28 3.20 -8.08
CA PRO A 175 -13.92 3.74 -8.12
C PRO A 175 -12.90 2.86 -7.39
N HIS A 176 -11.73 2.67 -7.98
CA HIS A 176 -10.70 1.79 -7.45
C HIS A 176 -10.23 2.21 -6.06
N PHE A 177 -10.11 3.50 -5.76
CA PHE A 177 -9.73 3.92 -4.41
C PHE A 177 -10.72 3.41 -3.34
N LEU A 178 -12.01 3.25 -3.65
CA LEU A 178 -13.00 2.72 -2.68
C LEU A 178 -12.95 1.18 -2.57
N THR A 179 -12.43 0.51 -3.59
CA THR A 179 -12.48 -0.97 -3.72
C THR A 179 -11.12 -1.63 -3.70
N CYS A 180 -10.06 -0.83 -3.61
CA CYS A 180 -8.69 -1.31 -3.59
C CYS A 180 -8.54 -2.29 -2.43
N PRO A 181 -8.20 -3.55 -2.72
CA PRO A 181 -8.20 -4.57 -1.71
C PRO A 181 -6.85 -4.56 -0.98
N GLY A 182 -6.92 -4.55 0.35
CA GLY A 182 -5.76 -4.50 1.23
C GLY A 182 -6.15 -4.45 2.70
N TYR A 183 -7.38 -4.85 3.01
CA TYR A 183 -8.00 -4.62 4.29
C TYR A 183 -7.85 -5.78 5.26
N GLU A 184 -7.71 -7.00 4.74
CA GLU A 184 -7.67 -8.20 5.56
C GLU A 184 -6.33 -8.30 6.29
N GLY A 185 -6.24 -7.61 7.42
CA GLY A 185 -5.12 -7.65 8.36
C GLY A 185 -3.94 -6.73 8.03
N ARG A 186 -4.03 -5.85 7.03
CA ARG A 186 -3.00 -4.87 6.67
C ARG A 186 -3.58 -3.46 6.62
N LEU A 187 -2.78 -2.44 6.89
CA LEU A 187 -3.15 -1.03 6.72
C LEU A 187 -2.75 -0.56 5.34
N LEU A 188 -3.60 0.25 4.70
CA LEU A 188 -3.34 0.80 3.38
C LEU A 188 -3.26 2.32 3.47
N LEU A 189 -2.06 2.87 3.27
CA LEU A 189 -1.79 4.31 3.34
C LEU A 189 -1.30 4.83 2.00
N ASP A 190 -2.19 5.50 1.27
CA ASP A 190 -1.84 6.12 -0.02
C ASP A 190 -1.52 7.60 0.19
N ILE A 191 -0.24 7.96 0.01
CA ILE A 191 0.24 9.33 0.25
C ILE A 191 -0.43 10.34 -0.67
N PHE A 192 -0.85 9.93 -1.87
CA PHE A 192 -1.61 10.79 -2.77
C PHE A 192 -2.91 11.26 -2.11
N HIS A 193 -3.66 10.34 -1.51
CA HIS A 193 -4.94 10.67 -0.87
C HIS A 193 -4.76 11.50 0.40
N HIS A 194 -3.75 11.18 1.22
CA HIS A 194 -3.42 11.98 2.39
C HIS A 194 -3.14 13.44 2.02
N ILE A 195 -2.28 13.68 1.02
CA ILE A 195 -1.93 15.04 0.59
C ILE A 195 -3.13 15.76 -0.03
N ARG A 196 -3.88 15.09 -0.92
CA ARG A 196 -5.07 15.66 -1.58
C ARG A 196 -6.07 16.22 -0.60
N GLU A 197 -6.17 15.60 0.57
CA GLU A 197 -7.14 15.96 1.57
C GLU A 197 -6.62 16.99 2.57
N ARG A 198 -5.40 16.81 3.09
CA ARG A 198 -4.86 17.70 4.13
C ARG A 198 -4.27 18.98 3.58
N HIS A 199 -3.92 19.00 2.31
CA HIS A 199 -3.35 20.17 1.63
C HIS A 199 -4.20 20.53 0.41
N PRO A 200 -5.48 20.91 0.58
CA PRO A 200 -6.30 21.35 -0.53
C PRO A 200 -5.74 22.64 -1.12
N GLY A 201 -5.85 22.80 -2.44
CA GLY A 201 -5.40 24.01 -3.13
C GLY A 201 -3.89 24.15 -3.35
N LEU A 202 -3.10 23.06 -3.32
CA LEU A 202 -1.68 23.16 -3.70
C LEU A 202 -1.49 23.91 -5.04
N PRO A 203 -0.58 24.90 -5.11
CA PRO A 203 -0.44 25.78 -6.26
C PRO A 203 0.34 25.13 -7.40
N GLY A 204 0.01 25.51 -8.64
CA GLY A 204 0.74 25.11 -9.84
C GLY A 204 0.11 23.95 -10.63
N GLU A 205 0.49 23.83 -11.90
CA GLU A 205 0.04 22.74 -12.75
C GLU A 205 0.67 21.41 -12.31
N GLY A 206 -0.15 20.36 -12.15
CA GLY A 206 0.34 19.06 -11.69
C GLY A 206 0.81 19.05 -10.24
N ALA A 207 0.34 19.98 -9.40
CA ALA A 207 0.74 20.09 -7.99
C ALA A 207 0.59 18.77 -7.19
N TYR A 208 -0.43 17.96 -7.52
CA TYR A 208 -0.67 16.64 -6.89
C TYR A 208 -0.07 15.46 -7.67
N LYS A 209 0.79 15.70 -8.67
CA LYS A 209 1.64 14.65 -9.21
C LYS A 209 2.82 14.46 -8.25
N LEU A 210 3.40 13.25 -8.21
CA LEU A 210 4.51 12.95 -7.31
C LEU A 210 5.67 13.97 -7.44
N ASN A 211 5.98 14.43 -8.66
CA ASN A 211 7.00 15.47 -8.87
C ASN A 211 6.64 16.81 -8.25
N GLY A 212 5.37 17.23 -8.37
CA GLY A 212 4.88 18.49 -7.81
C GLY A 212 4.92 18.49 -6.27
N VAL A 213 4.38 17.44 -5.65
CA VAL A 213 4.39 17.35 -4.18
C VAL A 213 5.79 17.13 -3.61
N SER A 214 6.66 16.38 -4.32
CA SER A 214 8.04 16.17 -3.88
C SER A 214 8.83 17.47 -3.95
N LEU A 215 8.63 18.26 -5.00
CA LEU A 215 9.28 19.57 -5.10
C LEU A 215 8.77 20.51 -4.01
N HIS A 216 7.46 20.54 -3.77
CA HIS A 216 6.83 21.41 -2.78
C HIS A 216 7.25 21.08 -1.34
N PHE A 217 7.17 19.83 -0.91
CA PHE A 217 7.41 19.43 0.48
C PHE A 217 8.87 19.05 0.77
N LEU A 218 9.59 18.49 -0.20
CA LEU A 218 10.95 17.96 0.00
C LEU A 218 12.04 18.79 -0.69
N GLY A 219 11.68 19.69 -1.61
CA GLY A 219 12.65 20.36 -2.48
C GLY A 219 13.36 19.40 -3.45
N GLN A 220 12.79 18.20 -3.68
CA GLN A 220 13.35 17.16 -4.54
C GLN A 220 12.48 16.95 -5.78
N LYS A 221 13.11 16.65 -6.92
CA LYS A 221 12.41 16.28 -8.16
C LYS A 221 12.46 14.77 -8.38
N LYS A 222 11.52 14.27 -9.19
CA LYS A 222 11.64 12.95 -9.82
C LYS A 222 12.77 12.99 -10.86
N GLU A 223 13.29 11.81 -11.20
CA GLU A 223 14.13 11.66 -12.39
C GLU A 223 13.31 12.00 -13.65
N ASP A 224 13.93 12.66 -14.63
CA ASP A 224 13.24 13.11 -15.85
C ASP A 224 13.18 12.00 -16.90
N ILE A 225 12.30 11.02 -16.66
CA ILE A 225 11.94 10.01 -17.65
C ILE A 225 10.48 10.22 -18.06
N SER A 226 10.28 10.56 -19.33
CA SER A 226 8.96 10.58 -19.93
C SER A 226 8.46 9.16 -20.14
N TYR A 227 7.16 8.93 -19.96
CA TYR A 227 6.51 7.66 -20.28
C TYR A 227 6.78 7.19 -21.73
N LYS A 228 7.07 8.13 -22.65
CA LYS A 228 7.42 7.85 -24.04
C LYS A 228 8.78 7.18 -24.21
N GLN A 229 9.67 7.34 -23.23
CA GLN A 229 11.02 6.76 -23.25
C GLN A 229 11.05 5.35 -22.64
N ILE A 230 10.07 5.00 -21.81
CA ILE A 230 10.00 3.69 -21.13
C ILE A 230 10.13 2.51 -22.13
N PRO A 231 9.42 2.46 -23.27
CA PRO A 231 9.53 1.34 -24.20
C PRO A 231 10.95 1.19 -24.79
N ALA A 232 11.62 2.31 -25.08
CA ALA A 232 12.98 2.30 -25.60
C ALA A 232 13.99 1.84 -24.54
N LEU A 233 13.84 2.33 -23.30
CA LEU A 233 14.69 1.91 -22.18
C LEU A 233 14.51 0.42 -21.85
N GLN A 234 13.27 -0.07 -21.90
CA GLN A 234 12.96 -1.46 -21.63
C GLN A 234 13.52 -2.41 -22.71
N SER A 235 13.40 -2.02 -23.98
CA SER A 235 13.85 -2.83 -25.13
C SER A 235 15.36 -2.76 -25.40
N GLY A 236 16.07 -1.85 -24.73
CA GLY A 236 17.53 -1.74 -24.80
C GLY A 236 18.27 -2.86 -24.05
N ASP A 237 19.39 -2.51 -23.43
CA ASP A 237 20.27 -3.45 -22.73
C ASP A 237 20.01 -3.49 -21.21
N ALA A 238 20.88 -4.21 -20.49
CA ALA A 238 20.78 -4.31 -19.03
C ALA A 238 21.00 -2.97 -18.33
N ASN A 239 21.76 -2.04 -18.92
CA ASN A 239 22.05 -0.73 -18.35
C ASN A 239 20.89 0.25 -18.58
N THR A 240 20.21 0.20 -19.74
CA THR A 240 18.99 1.00 -19.95
C THR A 240 17.86 0.56 -19.02
N ARG A 241 17.72 -0.75 -18.77
CA ARG A 241 16.78 -1.27 -17.76
C ARG A 241 17.19 -0.89 -16.34
N ARG A 242 18.49 -0.80 -16.04
CA ARG A 242 19.00 -0.25 -14.77
C ARG A 242 18.63 1.22 -14.58
N HIS A 243 18.70 2.03 -15.65
CA HIS A 243 18.26 3.43 -15.58
C HIS A 243 16.77 3.50 -15.20
N LEU A 244 15.91 2.70 -15.86
CA LEU A 244 14.50 2.62 -15.50
C LEU A 244 14.28 2.13 -14.06
N ALA A 245 15.11 1.19 -13.59
CA ALA A 245 15.03 0.70 -12.21
C ALA A 245 15.42 1.76 -11.16
N LEU A 246 16.38 2.63 -11.46
CA LEU A 246 16.70 3.78 -10.61
C LEU A 246 15.55 4.79 -10.55
N TYR A 247 14.88 5.03 -11.69
CA TYR A 247 13.67 5.85 -11.75
C TYR A 247 12.55 5.28 -10.86
N CYS A 248 12.22 4.00 -11.03
CA CYS A 248 11.20 3.32 -10.22
C CYS A 248 11.57 3.34 -8.72
N LEU A 249 12.83 3.07 -8.36
CA LEU A 249 13.28 3.14 -6.96
C LEU A 249 13.20 4.55 -6.37
N LYS A 250 13.42 5.60 -7.17
CA LYS A 250 13.22 7.00 -6.72
C LYS A 250 11.75 7.26 -6.44
N ASP A 251 10.86 6.72 -7.26
CA ASP A 251 9.40 6.83 -7.10
C ASP A 251 8.85 6.08 -5.89
N VAL A 252 9.54 5.03 -5.46
CA VAL A 252 9.29 4.36 -4.17
C VAL A 252 9.85 5.16 -2.98
N TYR A 253 11.00 5.81 -3.15
CA TYR A 253 11.66 6.51 -2.05
C TYR A 253 10.98 7.84 -1.69
N LEU A 254 10.48 8.59 -2.68
CA LEU A 254 9.84 9.89 -2.45
C LEU A 254 8.60 9.79 -1.53
N PRO A 255 7.68 8.81 -1.68
CA PRO A 255 6.56 8.63 -0.76
C PRO A 255 6.99 8.28 0.67
N LEU A 256 8.08 7.54 0.86
CA LEU A 256 8.65 7.29 2.20
C LEU A 256 9.16 8.59 2.83
N LEU A 257 9.82 9.45 2.05
CA LEU A 257 10.22 10.78 2.54
C LEU A 257 9.02 11.67 2.87
N LEU A 258 7.97 11.62 2.06
CA LEU A 258 6.73 12.37 2.29
C LEU A 258 5.99 11.87 3.54
N LEU A 259 5.97 10.56 3.80
CA LEU A 259 5.42 9.97 5.02
C LEU A 259 6.03 10.64 6.25
N ASP A 260 7.37 10.67 6.33
CA ASP A 260 8.12 11.24 7.44
C ASP A 260 8.01 12.77 7.50
N LYS A 261 7.95 13.45 6.35
CA LYS A 261 7.89 14.92 6.26
C LYS A 261 6.54 15.50 6.70
N LEU A 262 5.47 14.73 6.50
CA LEU A 262 4.10 15.15 6.75
C LEU A 262 3.52 14.54 8.03
N ASP A 263 4.29 13.73 8.76
CA ASP A 263 3.82 12.91 9.88
C ASP A 263 2.52 12.17 9.52
N ALA A 264 2.47 11.65 8.28
CA ALA A 264 1.21 11.29 7.66
C ALA A 264 0.54 10.10 8.36
N PHE A 265 1.33 9.12 8.84
CA PHE A 265 0.78 7.97 9.54
C PHE A 265 0.20 8.35 10.90
N GLU A 266 0.92 9.16 11.66
CA GLU A 266 0.54 9.66 12.98
C GLU A 266 -0.77 10.44 12.91
N LEU A 267 -0.89 11.32 11.92
CA LEU A 267 -2.11 12.09 11.68
C LEU A 267 -3.31 11.19 11.34
N GLU A 268 -3.13 10.19 10.47
CA GLU A 268 -4.22 9.26 10.14
C GLU A 268 -4.61 8.35 11.31
N VAL A 269 -3.66 7.90 12.12
CA VAL A 269 -3.94 7.11 13.33
C VAL A 269 -4.68 7.95 14.37
N THR A 270 -4.22 9.19 14.61
CA THR A 270 -4.85 10.09 15.57
C THR A 270 -6.29 10.37 15.18
N GLU A 271 -6.55 10.66 13.90
CA GLU A 271 -7.91 10.90 13.42
C GLU A 271 -8.80 9.64 13.54
N SER A 272 -8.24 8.46 13.27
CA SER A 272 -8.93 7.18 13.45
C SER A 272 -9.29 6.92 14.92
N GLN A 273 -8.38 7.23 15.85
CA GLN A 273 -8.60 7.10 17.29
C GLN A 273 -9.66 8.10 17.78
N ASP A 274 -9.54 9.38 17.42
CA ASP A 274 -10.49 10.44 17.80
C ASP A 274 -11.90 10.19 17.27
N ALA A 275 -12.01 9.55 16.10
CA ALA A 275 -13.29 9.19 15.51
C ALA A 275 -13.84 7.87 16.05
N HIS A 276 -13.03 7.05 16.74
CA HIS A 276 -13.33 5.65 17.05
C HIS A 276 -13.73 4.83 15.80
N VAL A 277 -13.09 5.11 14.67
CA VAL A 277 -13.34 4.45 13.38
C VAL A 277 -12.06 3.74 12.94
N PRO A 278 -12.09 2.47 12.51
CA PRO A 278 -10.90 1.77 12.06
C PRO A 278 -10.14 2.53 10.95
N PHE A 279 -8.82 2.59 11.04
CA PHE A 279 -7.92 3.31 10.11
C PHE A 279 -8.29 3.15 8.63
N ASN A 280 -8.49 1.91 8.23
CA ASN A 280 -8.79 1.54 6.86
C ASN A 280 -10.19 1.97 6.37
N VAL A 281 -11.15 2.16 7.29
CA VAL A 281 -12.49 2.69 7.00
C VAL A 281 -12.41 4.19 6.77
N MET A 282 -11.57 4.90 7.54
CA MET A 282 -11.32 6.33 7.36
C MET A 282 -10.82 6.65 5.95
N ARG A 283 -10.07 5.75 5.31
CA ARG A 283 -9.61 5.93 3.92
C ARG A 283 -10.74 6.12 2.88
N VAL A 284 -11.90 5.51 3.10
CA VAL A 284 -12.98 5.39 2.09
C VAL A 284 -14.20 6.22 2.47
N TRP A 285 -14.49 6.32 3.76
CA TRP A 285 -15.75 6.86 4.26
C TRP A 285 -15.52 7.84 5.41
N ARG A 286 -14.82 8.94 5.18
CA ARG A 286 -14.52 9.89 6.26
C ARG A 286 -15.76 10.52 6.88
N SER A 287 -16.86 10.64 6.16
CA SER A 287 -18.15 11.08 6.75
C SER A 287 -18.67 10.13 7.84
N LEU A 288 -18.20 8.87 7.89
CA LEU A 288 -18.49 7.97 9.01
C LEU A 288 -17.88 8.47 10.32
N LYS A 289 -16.86 9.33 10.30
CA LYS A 289 -16.35 9.96 11.53
C LYS A 289 -17.44 10.75 12.24
N ASP A 290 -18.25 11.49 11.47
CA ASP A 290 -19.33 12.31 12.03
C ASP A 290 -20.49 11.44 12.49
N VAL A 291 -20.73 10.32 11.83
CA VAL A 291 -21.69 9.30 12.29
C VAL A 291 -21.20 8.67 13.60
N ALA A 292 -19.96 8.18 13.66
CA ALA A 292 -19.38 7.54 14.83
C ALA A 292 -19.33 8.50 16.04
N LYS A 293 -18.90 9.75 15.84
CA LYS A 293 -18.92 10.78 16.88
C LYS A 293 -20.33 11.04 17.41
N ARG A 294 -21.34 11.10 16.54
CA ARG A 294 -22.75 11.22 16.96
C ARG A 294 -23.21 9.99 17.74
N CYS A 295 -22.91 8.79 17.28
CA CYS A 295 -23.25 7.54 17.96
C CYS A 295 -22.64 7.48 19.36
N ASN A 296 -21.35 7.79 19.49
CA ASN A 296 -20.67 7.84 20.79
C ASN A 296 -21.28 8.90 21.71
N GLY A 297 -21.58 10.09 21.17
CA GLY A 297 -22.28 11.13 21.92
C GLY A 297 -23.65 10.67 22.42
N ALA A 298 -24.43 9.96 21.58
CA ALA A 298 -25.73 9.42 21.97
C ALA A 298 -25.60 8.35 23.06
N ILE A 299 -24.68 7.40 22.91
CA ILE A 299 -24.39 6.35 23.92
C ILE A 299 -24.04 7.00 25.27
N ASN A 300 -23.13 7.97 25.27
CA ASN A 300 -22.64 8.62 26.50
C ASN A 300 -23.73 9.39 27.26
N HIS A 301 -24.80 9.80 26.59
CA HIS A 301 -25.91 10.55 27.20
C HIS A 301 -27.22 9.74 27.28
N GLY A 302 -27.19 8.43 26.97
CA GLY A 302 -28.38 7.57 27.01
C GLY A 302 -29.42 7.88 25.94
N TYR A 303 -29.02 8.46 24.80
CA TYR A 303 -29.90 8.71 23.65
C TYR A 303 -29.80 7.60 22.60
N VAL A 304 -30.84 7.52 21.76
CA VAL A 304 -30.85 6.72 20.54
C VAL A 304 -30.85 7.63 19.31
N ILE A 305 -30.13 7.25 18.26
CA ILE A 305 -30.15 7.97 16.98
C ILE A 305 -31.24 7.35 16.11
N ALA A 306 -32.27 8.15 15.79
CA ALA A 306 -33.30 7.74 14.86
C ALA A 306 -32.75 7.73 13.42
N ASP A 307 -32.93 6.63 12.71
CA ASP A 307 -32.70 6.58 11.27
C ASP A 307 -33.83 7.34 10.56
N LYS A 308 -33.48 8.46 9.93
CA LYS A 308 -34.42 9.22 9.10
C LYS A 308 -34.42 8.60 7.72
N ILE A 309 -35.08 7.45 7.57
CA ILE A 309 -35.41 6.91 6.24
C ILE A 309 -36.23 7.99 5.51
N LYS A 310 -35.65 8.55 4.45
CA LYS A 310 -36.35 9.42 3.48
C LYS A 310 -36.56 8.64 2.20
#